data_AF-A0A1X2F9G7-F1
#
_entry.id   AF-A0A1X2F9G7-F1
#
_cell.length_a   1.000
_cell.length_b   1.000
_cell.length_c   1.000
_cell.angle_alpha   90.00
_cell.angle_beta   90.00
_cell.angle_gamma   90.00
#
_symmetry.space_group_name_H-M   'P 1'
#
loop_
_entity.id
_entity.type
_entity.pdbx_description
1 polymer ?
#
loop_
_entity_poly.entity_id
_entity_poly.type
_entity_poly.pdbx_seq_one_letter_code
_entity_poly.pdbx_strand_id
1 'polypeptide(L)'
;MLTQVSAPAIRPPRNKETTMHLDWYDREILTFVLDRTPRSVPANDASFARFGIDAHRLMRRFDAVVDVFTTHQIPLDASDLNLVERAARYRIAVQDAAARTA
;
A
#
# COMPACT_ATOMS: atom_id res chain seq x y z
N MET A 1 31.71 28.17 -46.91
CA MET A 1 30.35 27.80 -46.46
C MET A 1 30.45 26.46 -45.74
N LEU A 2 30.31 26.46 -44.41
CA LEU A 2 30.42 25.27 -43.56
C LEU A 2 29.02 24.86 -43.12
N THR A 3 28.54 23.70 -43.54
CA THR A 3 27.27 23.14 -43.08
C THR A 3 27.55 22.23 -41.89
N GLN A 4 27.35 22.76 -40.67
CA GLN A 4 27.37 21.96 -39.44
C GLN A 4 26.02 21.27 -39.30
N VAL A 5 26.01 19.94 -39.37
CA VAL A 5 24.81 19.13 -39.13
C VAL A 5 24.76 18.78 -37.64
N SER A 6 23.87 19.44 -36.90
CA SER A 6 23.64 19.15 -35.49
C SER A 6 22.96 17.79 -35.33
N ALA A 7 23.66 16.84 -34.70
CA ALA A 7 23.03 15.61 -34.20
C ALA A 7 22.14 15.96 -32.99
N PRO A 8 20.92 15.40 -32.85
CA PRO A 8 20.19 15.51 -31.61
C PRO A 8 20.85 14.62 -30.55
N ALA A 9 21.38 15.24 -29.50
CA ALA A 9 21.71 14.54 -28.28
C ALA A 9 20.43 13.93 -27.71
N ILE A 10 20.29 12.61 -27.82
CA ILE A 10 19.27 11.85 -27.09
C ILE A 10 19.57 12.07 -25.60
N ARG A 11 18.83 12.98 -24.97
CA ARG A 11 18.83 13.10 -23.51
C ARG A 11 18.39 11.75 -22.93
N PRO A 12 19.17 11.09 -22.07
CA PRO A 12 18.67 9.92 -21.37
C PRO A 12 17.56 10.38 -20.41
N PRO A 13 16.31 9.88 -20.52
CA PRO A 13 15.40 10.02 -19.40
C PRO A 13 15.83 8.95 -18.39
N ARG A 14 16.50 9.36 -17.33
CA ARG A 14 16.57 8.55 -16.12
C ARG A 14 16.72 9.45 -14.90
N ASN A 15 15.78 10.36 -14.75
CA ASN A 15 15.16 10.55 -13.44
C ASN A 15 14.69 9.15 -13.02
N LYS A 16 15.54 8.42 -12.30
CA LYS A 16 15.09 7.30 -11.49
C LYS A 16 14.07 7.93 -10.55
N GLU A 17 12.80 7.81 -10.90
CA GLU A 17 11.71 8.16 -10.01
C GLU A 17 11.99 7.37 -8.73
N THR A 18 12.32 8.06 -7.65
CA THR A 18 12.72 7.41 -6.40
C THR A 18 11.47 6.75 -5.85
N THR A 19 11.22 5.51 -6.25
CA THR A 19 10.11 4.71 -5.75
C THR A 19 10.32 4.52 -4.26
N MET A 20 9.30 4.86 -3.49
CA MET A 20 9.28 4.66 -2.05
C MET A 20 8.95 3.19 -1.74
N HIS A 21 9.35 2.77 -0.55
CA HIS A 21 8.95 1.49 0.02
C HIS A 21 8.09 1.73 1.24
N LEU A 22 7.17 0.81 1.50
CA LEU A 22 6.51 0.75 2.80
C LEU A 22 7.55 0.49 3.88
N ASP A 23 7.32 1.06 5.06
CA ASP A 23 8.07 0.63 6.22
C ASP A 23 7.76 -0.85 6.53
N TRP A 24 8.71 -1.53 7.17
CA TRP A 24 8.60 -2.97 7.42
C TRP A 24 7.37 -3.31 8.28
N TYR A 25 6.98 -2.44 9.20
CA TYR A 25 5.89 -2.67 10.14
C TYR A 25 4.54 -2.51 9.45
N ASP A 26 4.40 -1.49 8.60
CA ASP A 26 3.22 -1.26 7.77
C ASP A 26 3.06 -2.38 6.74
N ARG A 27 4.15 -2.82 6.10
CA ARG A 27 4.12 -3.98 5.19
C ARG A 27 3.64 -5.25 5.90
N GLU A 28 4.12 -5.50 7.12
CA GLU A 28 3.69 -6.65 7.93
C GLU A 28 2.23 -6.54 8.36
N ILE A 29 1.74 -5.34 8.72
CA ILE A 29 0.32 -5.11 9.04
C ILE A 29 -0.56 -5.42 7.82
N LEU A 30 -0.23 -4.87 6.64
CA LEU A 30 -1.01 -5.12 5.43
C LEU A 30 -1.06 -6.61 5.10
N THR A 31 0.10 -7.28 5.16
CA THR A 31 0.21 -8.73 4.90
C THR A 31 -0.64 -9.53 5.89
N PHE A 32 -0.50 -9.26 7.18
CA PHE A 32 -1.23 -9.98 8.23
C PHE A 32 -2.75 -9.83 8.13
N VAL A 33 -3.25 -8.64 7.76
CA VAL A 33 -4.68 -8.42 7.55
C VAL A 33 -5.15 -9.14 6.28
N LEU A 34 -4.37 -9.09 5.21
CA LEU A 34 -4.71 -9.71 3.92
C LEU A 34 -4.65 -11.24 3.91
N ASP A 35 -3.83 -11.85 4.77
CA ASP A 35 -3.74 -13.31 4.90
C ASP A 35 -4.97 -13.93 5.57
N ARG A 36 -5.86 -13.10 6.13
CA ARG A 36 -7.10 -13.58 6.73
C ARG A 36 -8.19 -13.77 5.67
N THR A 37 -9.01 -14.80 5.89
CA THR A 37 -10.21 -15.04 5.10
C THR A 37 -11.06 -13.76 5.08
N PRO A 38 -11.60 -13.35 3.91
CA PRO A 38 -12.39 -12.14 3.81
C PRO A 38 -13.49 -12.16 4.87
N ARG A 39 -13.58 -11.09 5.68
CA ARG A 39 -14.60 -10.83 6.73
C ARG A 39 -14.24 -11.18 8.18
N SER A 40 -13.04 -11.67 8.50
CA SER A 40 -12.64 -11.78 9.91
C SER A 40 -11.71 -10.62 10.32
N VAL A 41 -12.16 -9.79 11.26
CA VAL A 41 -11.28 -8.85 11.97
C VAL A 41 -10.21 -9.66 12.71
N PRO A 42 -8.95 -9.18 12.78
CA PRO A 42 -7.95 -9.82 13.60
C PRO A 42 -8.40 -10.02 15.05
N ALA A 43 -8.11 -11.19 15.63
CA ALA A 43 -8.33 -11.41 17.05
C ALA A 43 -7.36 -10.54 17.87
N ASN A 44 -7.80 -10.03 19.02
CA ASN A 44 -6.97 -9.21 19.90
C ASN A 44 -5.68 -9.94 20.28
N ASP A 45 -5.76 -11.19 20.71
CA ASP A 45 -4.59 -11.97 21.14
C ASP A 45 -3.55 -12.13 20.04
N ALA A 46 -4.00 -12.42 18.82
CA ALA A 46 -3.12 -12.53 17.65
C ALA A 46 -2.50 -11.17 17.27
N SER A 47 -3.25 -10.09 17.41
CA SER A 47 -2.79 -8.72 17.12
C SER A 47 -1.74 -8.28 18.14
N PHE A 48 -1.99 -8.53 19.43
CA PHE A 48 -1.04 -8.21 20.50
C PHE A 48 0.23 -9.05 20.40
N ALA A 49 0.11 -10.35 20.15
CA ALA A 49 1.28 -11.23 20.06
C ALA A 49 2.25 -10.84 18.94
N ARG A 50 1.74 -10.33 17.81
CA ARG A 50 2.56 -9.98 16.64
C ARG A 50 2.96 -8.51 16.56
N PHE A 51 2.10 -7.60 17.01
CA PHE A 51 2.27 -6.16 16.80
C PHE A 51 2.30 -5.32 18.08
N GLY A 52 2.05 -5.94 19.25
CA GLY A 52 1.99 -5.25 20.53
C GLY A 52 0.78 -4.31 20.70
N ILE A 53 -0.21 -4.40 19.80
CA ILE A 53 -1.41 -3.54 19.79
C ILE A 53 -2.68 -4.38 19.65
N ASP A 54 -3.79 -3.87 20.19
CA ASP A 54 -5.11 -4.49 20.03
C ASP A 54 -5.57 -4.45 18.55
N ALA A 55 -6.57 -5.28 18.24
CA ALA A 55 -7.08 -5.41 16.88
C ALA A 55 -7.65 -4.08 16.34
N HIS A 56 -8.23 -3.25 17.19
CA HIS A 56 -8.81 -1.98 16.77
C HIS A 56 -7.72 -0.96 16.38
N ARG A 57 -6.64 -0.84 17.16
CA ARG A 57 -5.45 -0.05 16.80
C ARG A 57 -4.78 -0.59 15.54
N LEU A 58 -4.70 -1.90 15.39
CA LEU A 58 -4.16 -2.54 14.19
C LEU A 58 -4.98 -2.18 12.94
N MET A 59 -6.30 -2.32 13.00
CA MET A 59 -7.18 -1.96 11.88
C MET A 59 -7.13 -0.45 11.56
N ARG A 60 -7.03 0.42 12.58
CA ARG A 60 -6.84 1.86 12.34
C ARG A 60 -5.54 2.17 11.61
N ARG A 61 -4.45 1.47 11.94
CA ARG A 61 -3.18 1.66 11.24
C ARG A 61 -3.23 1.11 9.82
N PHE A 62 -3.86 -0.05 9.63
CA PHE A 62 -4.17 -0.58 8.30
C PHE A 62 -4.91 0.46 7.44
N ASP A 63 -5.99 1.04 7.96
CA ASP A 63 -6.79 2.03 7.23
C ASP A 63 -5.97 3.29 6.90
N ALA A 64 -5.16 3.78 7.84
CA ALA A 64 -4.30 4.94 7.64
C ALA A 64 -3.26 4.74 6.53
N VAL A 65 -2.61 3.57 6.50
CA VAL A 65 -1.65 3.22 5.44
C VAL A 65 -2.36 3.21 4.09
N VAL A 66 -3.47 2.48 3.97
CA VAL A 66 -4.24 2.43 2.72
C VAL A 66 -4.68 3.83 2.28
N ASP A 67 -5.16 4.66 3.20
CA ASP A 67 -5.64 6.02 2.90
C ASP A 67 -4.53 6.95 2.40
N VAL A 68 -3.37 6.96 3.05
CA VAL A 68 -2.21 7.78 2.64
C VAL A 68 -1.81 7.47 1.19
N PHE A 69 -1.63 6.20 0.87
CA PHE A 69 -1.11 5.79 -0.43
C PHE A 69 -2.15 5.84 -1.55
N THR A 70 -3.43 5.65 -1.24
CA THR A 70 -4.51 5.79 -2.24
C THR A 70 -4.87 7.25 -2.53
N THR A 71 -4.77 8.14 -1.53
CA THR A 71 -5.09 9.56 -1.68
C THR A 71 -3.95 10.37 -2.33
N HIS A 72 -2.70 10.12 -1.93
CA HIS A 72 -1.58 10.96 -2.35
C HIS A 72 -0.82 10.45 -3.60
N GLN A 73 -1.21 9.29 -4.15
CA GLN A 73 -0.56 8.66 -5.31
C GLN A 73 0.98 8.60 -5.18
N ILE A 74 1.46 8.28 -3.98
CA ILE A 74 2.90 8.20 -3.71
C ILE A 74 3.50 7.09 -4.57
N PRO A 75 4.58 7.36 -5.33
CA PRO A 75 5.19 6.36 -6.20
C PRO A 75 5.86 5.28 -5.33
N LEU A 76 5.19 4.14 -5.17
CA LEU A 76 5.71 2.96 -4.48
C LEU A 76 6.42 2.03 -5.46
N ASP A 77 7.35 1.24 -4.94
CA ASP A 77 7.83 0.04 -5.64
C ASP A 77 6.65 -0.89 -5.99
N ALA A 78 6.78 -1.62 -7.11
CA ALA A 78 5.71 -2.46 -7.64
C ALA A 78 5.15 -3.47 -6.63
N SER A 79 6.00 -4.05 -5.78
CA SER A 79 5.56 -5.03 -4.78
C SER A 79 4.72 -4.40 -3.69
N ASP A 80 5.13 -3.22 -3.21
CA ASP A 80 4.41 -2.46 -2.19
C ASP A 80 3.12 -1.86 -2.75
N LEU A 81 3.15 -1.37 -3.99
CA LEU A 81 1.96 -0.91 -4.68
C LEU A 81 0.92 -2.02 -4.81
N ASN A 82 1.33 -3.22 -5.22
CA ASN A 82 0.42 -4.36 -5.32
C ASN A 82 -0.21 -4.71 -3.95
N LEU A 83 0.58 -4.63 -2.88
CA LEU A 83 0.10 -4.89 -1.53
C LEU A 83 -0.95 -3.86 -1.09
N VAL A 84 -0.71 -2.57 -1.32
CA VAL A 84 -1.66 -1.48 -1.04
C VAL A 84 -2.94 -1.63 -1.87
N GLU A 85 -2.84 -1.94 -3.16
CA GLU A 85 -4.02 -2.15 -4.00
C GLU A 85 -4.91 -3.30 -3.50
N ARG A 86 -4.30 -4.42 -3.10
CA ARG A 86 -5.02 -5.55 -2.51
C ARG A 86 -5.69 -5.14 -1.19
N ALA A 87 -4.99 -4.39 -0.35
CA ALA A 87 -5.52 -3.85 0.90
C ALA A 87 -6.70 -2.90 0.68
N ALA A 88 -6.63 -2.02 -0.32
CA ALA A 88 -7.72 -1.13 -0.70
C ALA A 88 -8.97 -1.90 -1.15
N ARG A 89 -8.80 -2.93 -1.99
CA ARG A 89 -9.91 -3.81 -2.41
C ARG A 89 -10.51 -4.57 -1.24
N TYR A 90 -9.67 -5.07 -0.32
CA TYR A 90 -10.13 -5.72 0.91
C TYR A 90 -10.98 -4.78 1.78
N ARG A 91 -10.52 -3.54 1.98
CA ARG A 91 -11.25 -2.52 2.76
C ARG A 91 -12.67 -2.29 2.22
N ILE A 92 -12.80 -2.13 0.91
CA ILE A 92 -14.10 -1.95 0.24
C ILE A 92 -15.00 -3.18 0.48
N ALA A 93 -14.47 -4.39 0.27
CA ALA A 93 -15.23 -5.62 0.46
C ALA A 93 -15.72 -5.82 1.91
N VAL A 94 -14.93 -5.40 2.90
CA VAL A 94 -15.34 -5.44 4.32
C VAL A 94 -16.43 -4.41 4.62
N GLN A 95 -16.30 -3.19 4.09
CA GLN A 95 -17.31 -2.13 4.25
C GLN A 95 -18.65 -2.54 3.62
N ASP A 96 -18.61 -3.11 2.41
CA ASP A 96 -19.80 -3.63 1.73
C ASP A 96 -20.47 -4.77 2.51
N ALA A 97 -19.67 -5.64 3.14
CA ALA A 97 -20.19 -6.72 3.96
C ALA A 97 -20.89 -6.18 5.22
N ALA A 98 -20.28 -5.20 5.89
CA ALA A 98 -20.86 -4.57 7.08
C ALA A 98 -22.17 -3.83 6.76
N ALA A 99 -22.22 -3.13 5.62
CA ALA A 99 -23.42 -2.40 5.17
C ALA A 99 -24.61 -3.32 4.84
N ARG A 100 -24.38 -4.59 4.51
CA ARG A 100 -25.45 -5.57 4.24
C ARG A 100 -26.02 -6.22 5.51
N THR A 101 -25.34 -6.08 6.64
CA THR A 101 -25.74 -6.67 7.92
C THR A 101 -26.35 -5.67 8.90
N ALA A 102 -26.36 -4.39 8.55
CA ALA A 102 -26.99 -3.30 9.31
C ALA A 102 -28.41 -3.01 8.78
#